data_AF-A8F0T3-F1
#
_entry.id   AF-A8F0T3-F1
#
_cell.length_a   1.000
_cell.length_b   1.000
_cell.length_c   1.000
_cell.angle_alpha   90.00
_cell.angle_beta   90.00
_cell.angle_gamma   90.00
#
_symmetry.space_group_name_H-M   'P 1'
#
loop_
_entity.id
_entity.type
_entity.pdbx_description
1 polymer ?
#
loop_
_entity_poly.entity_id
_entity_poly.type
_entity_poly.pdbx_seq_one_letter_code
_entity_poly.pdbx_strand_id
1 'polypeptide(L)'
;MMKLWQKVTLGLILGIIFGIYLPQYVNYIKPIGDIFLRLIKMIITPVIFFSLVSGITSMNDNSALGRVGMKAVAAFLGTTFFATVFGLTVALVLKPGVGIHIDFTSSGTTSRTAFNIIDFFVNIVPDNAVGAFANGDVLQVVFFAIFVGITLNKMKSIGEPITDLIHVMSKLILKMISFVIQLSPYGAFALTGWIVGMQGVEVMISLSKLVVAVVVAMTFQYLVFGLLICVFCRVSPIPFYKKSFEYQILAFSTSSSKATLATTMQVCREKLGISESSTSFVLPIGASINMDGFAINLSLTTIFFAQMMGVTLAPHDYLVIILTSTLGSIGGAGIPGASLIMLPMVLSSVHLPIEGVAIIAGIDRILDMLRTTINITGDATITMIIDNSEDTLDKEVYLS
;
A
#
# COMPACT_ATOMS: atom_id res chain seq x y z
N MET A 1 -1.42 22.74 -18.52
CA MET A 1 -0.92 21.35 -18.69
C MET A 1 -1.88 20.39 -17.99
N MET A 2 -2.27 19.28 -18.63
CA MET A 2 -3.11 18.26 -17.98
C MET A 2 -2.35 17.57 -16.83
N LYS A 3 -3.01 17.42 -15.67
CA LYS A 3 -2.47 16.69 -14.52
C LYS A 3 -2.35 15.19 -14.85
N LEU A 4 -1.38 14.49 -14.26
CA LEU A 4 -1.11 13.08 -14.56
C LEU A 4 -2.37 12.20 -14.45
N TRP A 5 -3.17 12.39 -13.40
CA TRP A 5 -4.39 11.63 -13.20
C TRP A 5 -5.41 11.80 -14.34
N GLN A 6 -5.47 12.99 -14.94
CA GLN A 6 -6.34 13.25 -16.09
C GLN A 6 -5.86 12.46 -17.30
N LYS A 7 -4.54 12.36 -17.48
CA LYS A 7 -3.94 11.54 -18.55
C LYS A 7 -4.24 10.06 -18.36
N VAL A 8 -4.12 9.53 -17.13
CA VAL A 8 -4.42 8.13 -16.84
C VAL A 8 -5.91 7.82 -17.04
N THR A 9 -6.79 8.70 -16.54
CA THR A 9 -8.24 8.55 -16.71
C THR A 9 -8.63 8.59 -18.19
N LEU A 10 -8.05 9.52 -18.95
CA LEU A 10 -8.24 9.58 -20.41
C LEU A 10 -7.71 8.31 -21.08
N GLY A 11 -6.53 7.81 -20.67
CA GLY A 11 -5.97 6.55 -21.14
C GLY A 11 -6.90 5.36 -20.92
N LEU A 12 -7.50 5.23 -19.73
CA LEU A 12 -8.52 4.21 -19.46
C LEU A 12 -9.74 4.40 -20.36
N ILE A 13 -10.33 5.59 -20.43
CA ILE A 13 -11.54 5.82 -21.24
C ILE A 13 -11.29 5.47 -22.70
N LEU A 14 -10.17 5.94 -23.25
CA LEU A 14 -9.75 5.60 -24.61
C LEU A 14 -9.46 4.10 -24.77
N GLY A 15 -8.89 3.46 -23.77
CA GLY A 15 -8.64 2.02 -23.74
C GLY A 15 -9.95 1.23 -23.80
N ILE A 16 -10.94 1.58 -22.96
CA ILE A 16 -12.27 0.96 -22.97
C ILE A 16 -12.93 1.13 -24.34
N ILE A 17 -12.94 2.36 -24.89
CA ILE A 17 -13.52 2.63 -26.21
C ILE A 17 -12.79 1.79 -27.27
N PHE A 18 -11.46 1.75 -27.26
CA PHE A 18 -10.68 0.96 -28.19
C PHE A 18 -10.98 -0.55 -28.07
N GLY A 19 -11.07 -1.08 -26.86
CA GLY A 19 -11.40 -2.48 -26.62
C GLY A 19 -12.79 -2.86 -27.12
N ILE A 20 -13.79 -1.99 -26.96
CA ILE A 20 -15.17 -2.23 -27.41
C ILE A 20 -15.28 -2.19 -28.94
N TYR A 21 -14.72 -1.15 -29.57
CA TYR A 21 -14.95 -0.88 -31.00
C TYR A 21 -13.89 -1.48 -31.93
N LEU A 22 -12.69 -1.78 -31.42
CA LEU A 22 -11.54 -2.28 -32.19
C LEU A 22 -10.89 -3.54 -31.54
N PRO A 23 -11.69 -4.55 -31.11
CA PRO A 23 -11.16 -5.73 -30.41
C PRO A 23 -10.11 -6.51 -31.23
N GLN A 24 -10.20 -6.51 -32.55
CA GLN A 24 -9.25 -7.19 -33.43
C GLN A 24 -7.83 -6.62 -33.37
N TYR A 25 -7.65 -5.37 -32.92
CA TYR A 25 -6.35 -4.71 -32.87
C TYR A 25 -5.70 -4.74 -31.49
N VAL A 26 -6.36 -5.30 -30.48
CA VAL A 26 -5.90 -5.20 -29.09
C VAL A 26 -4.59 -5.93 -28.81
N ASN A 27 -4.29 -6.98 -29.58
CA ASN A 27 -3.02 -7.70 -29.46
C ASN A 27 -1.82 -6.89 -29.96
N TYR A 28 -2.02 -5.89 -30.83
CA TYR A 28 -0.94 -5.00 -31.30
C TYR A 28 -0.56 -3.94 -30.26
N ILE A 29 -1.49 -3.53 -29.40
CA ILE A 29 -1.22 -2.56 -28.33
C ILE A 29 -0.74 -3.23 -27.04
N LYS A 30 -1.04 -4.51 -26.83
CA LYS A 30 -0.63 -5.28 -25.64
C LYS A 30 0.86 -5.15 -25.29
N PRO A 31 1.83 -5.18 -26.23
CA PRO A 31 3.24 -5.02 -25.90
C PRO A 31 3.59 -3.74 -25.14
N ILE A 32 2.85 -2.64 -25.37
CA ILE A 32 3.03 -1.37 -24.62
C ILE A 32 2.69 -1.59 -23.13
N GLY A 33 1.60 -2.32 -22.87
CA GLY A 33 1.20 -2.73 -21.53
C GLY A 33 2.21 -3.68 -20.89
N ASP A 34 2.73 -4.65 -21.64
CA ASP A 34 3.72 -5.62 -21.15
C ASP A 34 5.05 -4.94 -20.76
N ILE A 35 5.51 -3.96 -21.55
CA ILE A 35 6.68 -3.14 -21.21
C ILE A 35 6.43 -2.37 -19.91
N PHE A 36 5.26 -1.77 -19.76
CA PHE A 36 4.89 -1.06 -18.54
C PHE A 36 4.91 -1.98 -17.30
N LEU A 37 4.34 -3.18 -17.40
CA LEU A 37 4.37 -4.17 -16.31
C LEU A 37 5.80 -4.64 -15.99
N ARG A 38 6.66 -4.82 -16.99
CA ARG A 38 8.07 -5.18 -16.80
C ARG A 38 8.87 -4.08 -16.09
N LEU A 39 8.63 -2.82 -16.44
CA LEU A 39 9.25 -1.66 -15.77
C LEU A 39 8.86 -1.61 -14.29
N ILE A 40 7.60 -1.93 -13.98
CA ILE A 40 7.14 -2.06 -12.60
C ILE A 40 7.88 -3.20 -11.91
N LYS A 41 7.83 -4.43 -12.47
CA LYS A 41 8.48 -5.63 -11.89
C LYS A 41 9.96 -5.40 -11.56
N MET A 42 10.69 -4.73 -12.45
CA MET A 42 12.12 -4.41 -12.28
C MET A 42 12.41 -3.61 -11.00
N ILE A 43 11.48 -2.76 -10.59
CA ILE A 43 11.69 -1.80 -9.50
C ILE A 43 11.19 -2.34 -8.15
N ILE A 44 10.28 -3.32 -8.14
CA ILE A 44 9.63 -3.85 -6.92
C ILE A 44 10.65 -4.27 -5.85
N THR A 45 11.55 -5.18 -6.17
CA THR A 45 12.43 -5.78 -5.16
C THR A 45 13.43 -4.77 -4.57
N PRO A 46 14.10 -3.92 -5.40
CA PRO A 46 14.92 -2.83 -4.88
C PRO A 46 14.13 -1.84 -4.00
N VAL A 47 12.93 -1.42 -4.41
CA VAL A 47 12.09 -0.50 -3.61
C VAL A 47 11.89 -1.03 -2.21
N ILE A 48 11.49 -2.30 -2.10
CA ILE A 48 11.17 -2.93 -0.82
C ILE A 48 12.40 -2.89 0.09
N PHE A 49 13.55 -3.35 -0.40
CA PHE A 49 14.76 -3.37 0.39
C PHE A 49 15.20 -1.98 0.84
N PHE A 50 15.42 -1.05 -0.09
CA PHE A 50 15.97 0.26 0.26
C PHE A 50 14.98 1.10 1.08
N SER A 51 13.68 0.98 0.83
CA SER A 51 12.67 1.73 1.60
C SER A 51 12.50 1.17 3.01
N LEU A 52 12.53 -0.16 3.18
CA LEU A 52 12.45 -0.78 4.51
C LEU A 52 13.70 -0.51 5.34
N VAL A 53 14.89 -0.73 4.76
CA VAL A 53 16.15 -0.44 5.47
C VAL A 53 16.20 1.04 5.85
N SER A 54 15.89 1.94 4.91
CA SER A 54 15.80 3.38 5.17
C SER A 54 14.79 3.70 6.28
N GLY A 55 13.60 3.09 6.26
CA GLY A 55 12.58 3.33 7.27
C GLY A 55 13.03 2.92 8.67
N ILE A 56 13.74 1.78 8.78
CA ILE A 56 14.27 1.29 10.06
C ILE A 56 15.44 2.14 10.55
N THR A 57 16.33 2.59 9.65
CA THR A 57 17.53 3.35 10.04
C THR A 57 17.27 4.81 10.37
N SER A 58 16.19 5.40 9.87
CA SER A 58 15.80 6.79 10.20
C SER A 58 15.37 7.00 11.66
N MET A 59 15.35 5.96 12.50
CA MET A 59 14.82 6.00 13.87
C MET A 59 15.87 6.28 14.96
N ASN A 60 17.14 6.50 14.62
CA ASN A 60 18.25 6.34 15.58
C ASN A 60 18.72 7.61 16.33
N ASP A 61 17.96 8.70 16.36
CA ASP A 61 18.56 10.01 16.69
C ASP A 61 18.22 10.65 18.04
N ASN A 62 17.56 9.99 19.01
CA ASN A 62 17.57 10.43 20.42
C ASN A 62 16.91 9.40 21.38
N SER A 63 17.50 9.15 22.55
CA SER A 63 17.05 8.12 23.51
C SER A 63 15.64 8.32 24.08
N ALA A 64 15.16 9.56 24.18
CA ALA A 64 13.78 9.86 24.57
C ALA A 64 12.79 9.70 23.39
N LEU A 65 13.21 10.07 22.19
CA LEU A 65 12.43 9.92 20.95
C LEU A 65 12.31 8.45 20.54
N GLY A 66 13.34 7.63 20.79
CA GLY A 66 13.35 6.21 20.44
C GLY A 66 12.22 5.40 21.09
N ARG A 67 11.85 5.70 22.34
CA ARG A 67 10.71 5.04 23.02
C ARG A 67 9.38 5.38 22.36
N VAL A 68 9.14 6.68 22.12
CA VAL A 68 7.92 7.19 21.46
C VAL A 68 7.82 6.63 20.04
N GLY A 69 8.93 6.61 19.31
CA GLY A 69 9.02 6.04 17.95
C GLY A 69 8.76 4.55 17.91
N MET A 70 9.26 3.80 18.90
CA MET A 70 8.99 2.36 18.95
C MET A 70 7.54 2.06 19.28
N LYS A 71 6.93 2.78 20.23
CA LYS A 71 5.48 2.68 20.48
C LYS A 71 4.68 3.00 19.22
N ALA A 72 5.06 4.07 18.50
CA ALA A 72 4.40 4.47 17.27
C ALA A 72 4.51 3.40 16.17
N VAL A 73 5.71 2.87 15.91
CA VAL A 73 5.90 1.81 14.90
C VAL A 73 5.13 0.55 15.25
N ALA A 74 5.15 0.12 16.52
CA ALA A 74 4.36 -1.02 16.96
C ALA A 74 2.85 -0.77 16.75
N ALA A 75 2.37 0.43 17.06
CA ALA A 75 0.98 0.82 16.83
C ALA A 75 0.63 0.84 15.33
N PHE A 76 1.47 1.43 14.48
CA PHE A 76 1.29 1.47 13.02
C PHE A 76 1.25 0.07 12.40
N LEU A 77 2.20 -0.79 12.74
CA LEU A 77 2.20 -2.17 12.23
C LEU A 77 0.99 -2.95 12.73
N GLY A 78 0.58 -2.72 13.98
CA GLY A 78 -0.62 -3.33 14.55
C GLY A 78 -1.88 -2.91 13.80
N THR A 79 -2.11 -1.61 13.60
CA THR A 79 -3.29 -1.12 12.86
C THR A 79 -3.28 -1.58 11.42
N THR A 80 -2.14 -1.55 10.74
CA THR A 80 -2.02 -2.01 9.35
C THR A 80 -2.29 -3.51 9.22
N PHE A 81 -1.81 -4.32 10.17
CA PHE A 81 -2.12 -5.75 10.22
C PHE A 81 -3.63 -5.98 10.34
N PHE A 82 -4.31 -5.31 11.28
CA PHE A 82 -5.77 -5.43 11.43
C PHE A 82 -6.53 -4.88 10.22
N ALA A 83 -6.09 -3.76 9.65
CA ALA A 83 -6.64 -3.20 8.42
C ALA A 83 -6.61 -4.23 7.28
N THR A 84 -5.50 -4.96 7.14
CA THR A 84 -5.34 -6.03 6.16
C THR A 84 -6.33 -7.18 6.38
N VAL A 85 -6.48 -7.62 7.63
CA VAL A 85 -7.48 -8.64 8.00
C VAL A 85 -8.90 -8.17 7.66
N PHE A 86 -9.22 -6.90 7.90
CA PHE A 86 -10.52 -6.34 7.53
C PHE A 86 -10.72 -6.28 6.01
N GLY A 87 -9.73 -5.84 5.24
CA GLY A 87 -9.79 -5.83 3.78
C GLY A 87 -10.08 -7.22 3.21
N LEU A 88 -9.39 -8.23 3.75
CA LEU A 88 -9.57 -9.64 3.40
C LEU A 88 -10.97 -10.15 3.78
N THR A 89 -11.45 -9.82 4.98
CA THR A 89 -12.79 -10.20 5.46
C THR A 89 -13.88 -9.59 4.56
N VAL A 90 -13.79 -8.30 4.25
CA VAL A 90 -14.75 -7.62 3.36
C VAL A 90 -14.74 -8.26 1.98
N ALA A 91 -13.56 -8.61 1.44
CA ALA A 91 -13.45 -9.29 0.14
C ALA A 91 -14.11 -10.68 0.13
N LEU A 92 -13.97 -11.44 1.23
CA LEU A 92 -14.58 -12.77 1.37
C LEU A 92 -16.10 -12.72 1.56
N VAL A 93 -16.61 -11.66 2.20
CA VAL A 93 -18.05 -11.46 2.42
C VAL A 93 -18.73 -10.92 1.16
N LEU A 94 -18.21 -9.84 0.58
CA LEU A 94 -18.81 -9.16 -0.58
C LEU A 94 -18.53 -9.87 -1.90
N LYS A 95 -17.48 -10.70 -1.94
CA LYS A 95 -17.08 -11.49 -3.11
C LYS A 95 -17.06 -10.70 -4.43
N PRO A 96 -16.36 -9.54 -4.47
CA PRO A 96 -16.45 -8.61 -5.60
C PRO A 96 -15.96 -9.20 -6.93
N GLY A 97 -15.12 -10.24 -6.90
CA GLY A 97 -14.57 -10.89 -8.09
C GLY A 97 -15.40 -12.06 -8.62
N VAL A 98 -16.46 -12.47 -7.92
CA VAL A 98 -17.31 -13.59 -8.36
C VAL A 98 -18.26 -13.15 -9.48
N GLY A 99 -18.37 -14.00 -10.51
CA GLY A 99 -19.26 -13.81 -11.65
C GLY A 99 -18.55 -13.44 -12.95
N ILE A 100 -17.22 -13.41 -12.96
CA ILE A 100 -16.40 -13.33 -14.18
C ILE A 100 -15.32 -14.40 -14.06
N HIS A 101 -15.06 -15.11 -15.16
CA HIS A 101 -13.95 -16.05 -15.27
C HIS A 101 -12.96 -15.51 -16.27
N ILE A 102 -11.92 -14.86 -15.76
CA ILE A 102 -10.79 -14.43 -16.59
C ILE A 102 -9.75 -15.54 -16.59
N ASP A 103 -9.59 -16.18 -17.74
CA ASP A 103 -8.50 -17.12 -17.93
C ASP A 103 -7.20 -16.39 -18.31
N PHE A 104 -6.30 -16.26 -17.34
CA PHE A 104 -4.91 -15.82 -17.57
C PHE A 104 -3.96 -17.03 -17.74
N THR A 105 -4.46 -18.25 -17.65
CA THR A 105 -3.65 -19.47 -17.60
C THR A 105 -3.43 -20.07 -18.99
N SER A 106 -2.31 -19.72 -19.61
CA SER A 106 -1.65 -20.57 -20.63
C SER A 106 -0.42 -21.30 -20.07
N SER A 107 -0.20 -21.28 -18.76
CA SER A 107 1.02 -21.83 -18.16
C SER A 107 0.77 -22.49 -16.79
N GLY A 108 0.81 -23.83 -16.78
CA GLY A 108 1.36 -24.64 -15.68
C GLY A 108 0.55 -24.74 -14.40
N THR A 109 -0.21 -25.83 -14.25
CA THR A 109 -0.67 -26.34 -12.96
C THR A 109 0.55 -26.73 -12.11
N THR A 110 1.04 -25.84 -11.25
CA THR A 110 2.00 -26.24 -10.21
C THR A 110 1.27 -27.07 -9.17
N SER A 111 1.64 -28.35 -9.09
CA SER A 111 1.22 -29.28 -8.04
C SER A 111 1.50 -28.67 -6.67
N ARG A 112 0.45 -28.27 -5.95
CA ARG A 112 0.56 -27.76 -4.58
C ARG A 112 0.94 -28.91 -3.64
N THR A 113 2.22 -29.02 -3.32
CA THR A 113 2.70 -29.82 -2.20
C THR A 113 2.03 -29.40 -0.89
N ALA A 114 1.87 -30.34 0.04
CA ALA A 114 1.29 -30.06 1.35
C ALA A 114 2.07 -28.93 2.05
N PHE A 115 1.36 -27.86 2.42
CA PHE A 115 1.95 -26.73 3.12
C PHE A 115 2.38 -27.14 4.51
N ASN A 116 3.68 -27.04 4.78
CA ASN A 116 4.24 -27.19 6.11
C ASN A 116 4.52 -25.80 6.68
N ILE A 117 3.83 -25.46 7.77
CA ILE A 117 3.97 -24.17 8.43
C ILE A 117 5.39 -23.95 8.97
N ILE A 118 6.07 -25.03 9.38
CA ILE A 118 7.45 -24.97 9.86
C ILE A 118 8.36 -24.58 8.69
N ASP A 119 8.22 -25.26 7.55
CA ASP A 119 9.01 -24.97 6.35
C ASP A 119 8.72 -23.55 5.83
N PHE A 120 7.46 -23.07 5.95
CA PHE A 120 7.13 -21.69 5.64
C PHE A 120 7.95 -20.70 6.48
N PHE A 121 7.97 -20.84 7.81
CA PHE A 121 8.74 -19.96 8.69
C PHE A 121 10.25 -20.06 8.45
N VAL A 122 10.77 -21.26 8.16
CA VAL A 122 12.18 -21.45 7.79
C VAL A 122 12.48 -20.72 6.48
N ASN A 123 11.62 -20.83 5.47
CA ASN A 123 11.80 -20.24 4.14
C ASN A 123 11.58 -18.72 4.09
N ILE A 124 11.11 -18.08 5.18
CA ILE A 124 11.15 -16.62 5.33
C ILE A 124 12.61 -16.14 5.36
N VAL A 125 13.52 -16.94 5.93
CA VAL A 125 14.94 -16.62 5.97
C VAL A 125 15.57 -17.08 4.64
N PRO A 126 16.10 -16.18 3.80
CA PRO A 126 16.78 -16.60 2.59
C PRO A 126 18.07 -17.37 2.93
N ASP A 127 18.30 -18.49 2.25
CA ASP A 127 19.60 -19.16 2.21
C ASP A 127 20.62 -18.36 1.38
N ASN A 128 20.13 -17.57 0.41
CA ASN A 128 20.91 -16.65 -0.39
C ASN A 128 20.15 -15.33 -0.63
N ALA A 129 20.67 -14.22 -0.07
CA ALA A 129 20.04 -12.91 -0.25
C ALA A 129 19.97 -12.49 -1.73
N VAL A 130 21.05 -12.66 -2.50
CA VAL A 130 21.07 -12.29 -3.94
C VAL A 130 20.08 -13.14 -4.74
N GLY A 131 19.94 -14.43 -4.39
CA GLY A 131 18.93 -15.33 -4.94
C GLY A 131 17.52 -14.81 -4.71
N ALA A 132 17.21 -14.38 -3.48
CA ALA A 132 15.91 -13.78 -3.16
C ALA A 132 15.60 -12.54 -4.01
N PHE A 133 16.60 -11.68 -4.26
CA PHE A 133 16.44 -10.54 -5.17
C PHE A 133 16.19 -10.97 -6.62
N ALA A 134 16.95 -11.95 -7.11
CA ALA A 134 16.89 -12.41 -8.50
C ALA A 134 15.60 -13.17 -8.82
N ASN A 135 15.12 -13.99 -7.89
CA ASN A 135 13.91 -14.79 -8.02
C ASN A 135 12.64 -13.98 -7.73
N GLY A 136 12.77 -12.81 -7.08
CA GLY A 136 11.63 -12.01 -6.66
C GLY A 136 10.93 -12.54 -5.41
N ASP A 137 11.67 -13.23 -4.53
CA ASP A 137 11.17 -13.78 -3.27
C ASP A 137 10.98 -12.66 -2.25
N VAL A 138 9.84 -11.98 -2.35
CA VAL A 138 9.54 -10.76 -1.59
C VAL A 138 9.69 -10.94 -0.10
N LEU A 139 9.15 -12.02 0.47
CA LEU A 139 9.13 -12.21 1.92
C LEU A 139 10.55 -12.37 2.49
N GLN A 140 11.42 -13.04 1.72
CA GLN A 140 12.84 -13.17 2.02
C GLN A 140 13.59 -11.85 1.91
N VAL A 141 13.29 -11.04 0.88
CA VAL A 141 13.86 -9.70 0.71
C VAL A 141 13.46 -8.79 1.87
N VAL A 142 12.21 -8.88 2.35
CA VAL A 142 11.75 -8.14 3.53
C VAL A 142 12.49 -8.58 4.79
N PHE A 143 12.61 -9.90 5.03
CA PHE A 143 13.36 -10.41 6.18
C PHE A 143 14.80 -9.89 6.17
N PHE A 144 15.47 -9.99 5.01
CA PHE A 144 16.83 -9.49 4.84
C PHE A 144 16.91 -7.97 5.07
N ALA A 145 15.97 -7.19 4.55
CA ALA A 145 15.90 -5.74 4.76
C ALA A 145 15.77 -5.38 6.25
N ILE A 146 14.90 -6.07 6.99
CA ILE A 146 14.72 -5.86 8.43
C ILE A 146 16.02 -6.19 9.18
N PHE A 147 16.63 -7.32 8.86
CA PHE A 147 17.89 -7.75 9.46
C PHE A 147 19.02 -6.74 9.22
N VAL A 148 19.15 -6.24 7.99
CA VAL A 148 20.14 -5.20 7.62
C VAL A 148 19.85 -3.90 8.38
N GLY A 149 18.60 -3.42 8.39
CA GLY A 149 18.24 -2.17 9.08
C GLY A 149 18.52 -2.21 10.58
N ILE A 150 18.15 -3.31 11.26
CA ILE A 150 18.44 -3.49 12.70
C ILE A 150 19.96 -3.56 12.94
N THR A 151 20.70 -4.22 12.07
CA THR A 151 22.16 -4.35 12.17
C THR A 151 22.84 -2.99 12.02
N LEU A 152 22.46 -2.20 11.01
CA LEU A 152 22.98 -0.84 10.79
C LEU A 152 22.74 0.07 12.00
N ASN A 153 21.53 0.02 12.58
CA ASN A 153 21.23 0.78 13.81
C ASN A 153 22.13 0.39 15.00
N LYS A 154 22.47 -0.90 15.12
CA LYS A 154 23.38 -1.40 16.18
C LYS A 154 24.84 -1.05 15.93
N MET A 155 25.25 -0.84 14.68
CA MET A 155 26.62 -0.45 14.32
C MET A 155 26.96 1.00 14.66
N LYS A 156 25.95 1.84 14.98
CA LYS A 156 26.13 3.25 15.35
C LYS A 156 26.95 4.00 14.28
N SER A 157 27.93 4.80 14.69
CA SER A 157 28.76 5.64 13.80
C SER A 157 29.53 4.85 12.73
N ILE A 158 29.85 3.58 12.96
CA ILE A 158 30.55 2.74 11.97
C ILE A 158 29.62 2.43 10.78
N GLY A 159 28.30 2.33 11.02
CA GLY A 159 27.30 2.04 9.99
C GLY A 159 26.80 3.26 9.22
N GLU A 160 27.09 4.47 9.70
CA GLU A 160 26.55 5.74 9.18
C GLU A 160 26.77 5.94 7.66
N PRO A 161 27.97 5.68 7.09
CA PRO A 161 28.17 5.83 5.65
C PRO A 161 27.29 4.90 4.80
N ILE A 162 26.99 3.71 5.31
CA ILE A 162 26.11 2.74 4.63
C ILE A 162 24.65 3.19 4.78
N THR A 163 24.24 3.64 5.95
CA THR A 163 22.90 4.22 6.18
C THR A 163 22.63 5.38 5.24
N ASP A 164 23.58 6.30 5.07
CA ASP A 164 23.46 7.42 4.13
C ASP A 164 23.32 6.95 2.68
N LEU A 165 24.13 5.96 2.28
CA LEU A 165 24.02 5.35 0.96
C LEU A 165 22.63 4.74 0.75
N ILE A 166 22.09 4.01 1.74
CA ILE A 166 20.73 3.45 1.69
C ILE A 166 19.69 4.56 1.50
N HIS A 167 19.79 5.68 2.23
CA HIS A 167 18.87 6.80 2.08
C HIS A 167 18.94 7.42 0.67
N VAL A 168 20.12 7.55 0.09
CA VAL A 168 20.31 8.03 -1.29
C VAL A 168 19.71 7.04 -2.29
N MET A 169 19.96 5.74 -2.12
CA MET A 169 19.44 4.69 -3.00
C MET A 169 17.92 4.59 -2.93
N SER A 170 17.31 4.74 -1.75
CA SER A 170 15.87 4.84 -1.59
C SER A 170 15.32 6.02 -2.41
N LYS A 171 15.90 7.22 -2.26
CA LYS A 171 15.50 8.41 -3.05
C LYS A 171 15.66 8.20 -4.57
N LEU A 172 16.76 7.58 -5.00
CA LEU A 172 17.01 7.24 -6.40
C LEU A 172 15.90 6.36 -6.97
N ILE A 173 15.55 5.30 -6.25
CA ILE A 173 14.54 4.35 -6.70
C ILE A 173 13.15 5.00 -6.71
N LEU A 174 12.81 5.80 -5.70
CA LEU A 174 11.56 6.59 -5.70
C LEU A 174 11.51 7.56 -6.90
N LYS A 175 12.66 8.09 -7.33
CA LYS A 175 12.75 8.90 -8.55
C LYS A 175 12.55 8.07 -9.81
N MET A 176 13.12 6.87 -9.89
CA MET A 176 12.88 5.93 -11.01
C MET A 176 11.39 5.58 -11.12
N ILE A 177 10.73 5.31 -9.98
CA ILE A 177 9.28 5.10 -9.92
C ILE A 177 8.54 6.28 -10.56
N SER A 178 8.93 7.52 -10.24
CA SER A 178 8.28 8.71 -10.81
C SER A 178 8.34 8.76 -12.34
N PHE A 179 9.42 8.24 -12.96
CA PHE A 179 9.52 8.15 -14.41
C PHE A 179 8.61 7.06 -14.98
N VAL A 180 8.57 5.88 -14.36
CA VAL A 180 7.66 4.79 -14.78
C VAL A 180 6.20 5.21 -14.67
N ILE A 181 5.84 5.92 -13.60
CA ILE A 181 4.47 6.44 -13.39
C ILE A 181 4.05 7.42 -14.51
N GLN A 182 4.97 8.20 -15.08
CA GLN A 182 4.63 9.08 -16.20
C GLN A 182 4.18 8.31 -17.45
N LEU A 183 4.56 7.03 -17.56
CA LEU A 183 4.14 6.13 -18.63
C LEU A 183 2.80 5.43 -18.36
N SER A 184 2.26 5.55 -17.13
CA SER A 184 0.99 4.91 -16.74
C SER A 184 -0.21 5.24 -17.63
N PRO A 185 -0.36 6.42 -18.28
CA PRO A 185 -1.45 6.64 -19.23
C PRO A 185 -1.44 5.68 -20.42
N TYR A 186 -0.25 5.36 -20.94
CA TYR A 186 -0.07 4.45 -22.07
C TYR A 186 -0.26 3.00 -21.64
N GLY A 187 0.28 2.64 -20.46
CA GLY A 187 0.04 1.34 -19.85
C GLY A 187 -1.45 1.10 -19.61
N ALA A 188 -2.15 2.04 -18.97
CA ALA A 188 -3.58 1.97 -18.71
C ALA A 188 -4.40 1.84 -20.00
N PHE A 189 -4.08 2.60 -21.05
CA PHE A 189 -4.72 2.48 -22.36
C PHE A 189 -4.54 1.09 -22.96
N ALA A 190 -3.29 0.63 -23.10
CA ALA A 190 -2.95 -0.62 -23.77
C ALA A 190 -3.57 -1.83 -23.05
N LEU A 191 -3.45 -1.84 -21.72
CA LEU A 191 -3.91 -2.93 -20.88
C LEU A 191 -5.43 -2.96 -20.77
N THR A 192 -6.07 -1.82 -20.49
CA THR A 192 -7.54 -1.77 -20.40
C THR A 192 -8.18 -2.10 -21.74
N GLY A 193 -7.62 -1.59 -22.85
CA GLY A 193 -8.09 -1.94 -24.19
C GLY A 193 -7.94 -3.42 -24.51
N TRP A 194 -6.81 -4.03 -24.14
CA TRP A 194 -6.61 -5.47 -24.28
C TRP A 194 -7.59 -6.30 -23.47
N ILE A 195 -7.76 -5.99 -22.19
CA ILE A 195 -8.73 -6.68 -21.33
C ILE A 195 -10.16 -6.51 -21.86
N VAL A 196 -10.61 -5.29 -22.14
CA VAL A 196 -11.98 -5.06 -22.60
C VAL A 196 -12.24 -5.70 -23.98
N GLY A 197 -11.27 -5.68 -24.89
CA GLY A 197 -11.43 -6.32 -26.19
C GLY A 197 -11.40 -7.84 -26.17
N MET A 198 -10.71 -8.45 -25.20
CA MET A 198 -10.67 -9.91 -25.03
C MET A 198 -11.79 -10.45 -24.13
N GLN A 199 -12.19 -9.70 -23.10
CA GLN A 199 -13.05 -10.14 -22.00
C GLN A 199 -14.43 -9.47 -21.99
N GLY A 200 -14.62 -8.41 -22.78
CA GLY A 200 -15.86 -7.65 -22.85
C GLY A 200 -16.06 -6.64 -21.70
N VAL A 201 -17.22 -5.97 -21.75
CA VAL A 201 -17.60 -4.89 -20.82
C VAL A 201 -17.95 -5.41 -19.42
N GLU A 202 -18.24 -6.71 -19.29
CA GLU A 202 -18.56 -7.33 -17.99
C GLU A 202 -17.49 -7.06 -16.93
N VAL A 203 -16.21 -6.97 -17.33
CA VAL A 203 -15.10 -6.62 -16.44
C VAL A 203 -15.33 -5.29 -15.71
N MET A 204 -15.98 -4.32 -16.34
CA MET A 204 -16.29 -3.02 -15.72
C MET A 204 -17.30 -3.13 -14.57
N ILE A 205 -18.22 -4.09 -14.64
CA ILE A 205 -19.18 -4.35 -13.56
C ILE A 205 -18.44 -4.88 -12.34
N SER A 206 -17.52 -5.84 -12.52
CA SER A 206 -16.71 -6.36 -11.41
C SER A 206 -15.76 -5.31 -10.83
N LEU A 207 -15.18 -4.43 -11.66
CA LEU A 207 -14.40 -3.30 -11.15
C LEU A 207 -15.24 -2.35 -10.33
N SER A 208 -16.49 -2.11 -10.72
CA SER A 208 -17.42 -1.29 -9.93
C SER A 208 -17.73 -1.94 -8.59
N LYS A 209 -17.95 -3.27 -8.56
CA LYS A 209 -18.09 -4.03 -7.29
C LYS A 209 -16.85 -3.92 -6.42
N LEU A 210 -15.65 -3.98 -7.01
CA LEU A 210 -14.39 -3.79 -6.30
C LEU A 210 -14.30 -2.41 -5.67
N VAL A 211 -14.64 -1.34 -6.41
CA VAL A 211 -14.65 0.03 -5.87
C VAL A 211 -15.59 0.13 -4.66
N VAL A 212 -16.80 -0.42 -4.76
CA VAL A 212 -17.75 -0.44 -3.64
C VAL A 212 -17.18 -1.20 -2.43
N ALA A 213 -16.59 -2.37 -2.64
CA ALA A 213 -15.99 -3.16 -1.57
C ALA A 213 -14.85 -2.42 -0.87
N VAL A 214 -13.98 -1.74 -1.62
CA VAL A 214 -12.91 -0.91 -1.05
C VAL A 214 -13.49 0.27 -0.26
N VAL A 215 -14.50 0.97 -0.78
CA VAL A 215 -15.17 2.06 -0.05
C VAL A 215 -15.75 1.58 1.27
N VAL A 216 -16.39 0.41 1.29
CA VAL A 216 -16.93 -0.21 2.52
C VAL A 216 -15.81 -0.49 3.51
N ALA A 217 -14.73 -1.15 3.08
CA ALA A 217 -13.60 -1.47 3.95
C ALA A 217 -12.92 -0.22 4.51
N MET A 218 -12.72 0.81 3.68
CA MET A 218 -12.12 2.10 4.08
C MET A 218 -12.99 2.84 5.08
N THR A 219 -14.30 2.85 4.86
CA THR A 219 -15.27 3.48 5.77
C THR A 219 -15.24 2.79 7.13
N PHE A 220 -15.19 1.45 7.14
CA PHE A 220 -15.08 0.70 8.39
C PHE A 220 -13.77 1.03 9.13
N GLN A 221 -12.63 1.06 8.42
CA GLN A 221 -11.35 1.46 9.03
C GLN A 221 -11.40 2.89 9.60
N TYR A 222 -12.06 3.82 8.90
CA TYR A 222 -12.26 5.18 9.39
C TYR A 222 -13.02 5.21 10.72
N LEU A 223 -14.02 4.34 10.90
CA LEU A 223 -14.76 4.18 12.15
C LEU A 223 -13.92 3.52 13.25
N VAL A 224 -13.08 2.54 12.89
CA VAL A 224 -12.14 1.90 13.82
C VAL A 224 -11.21 2.94 14.44
N PHE A 225 -10.73 3.93 13.67
CA PHE A 225 -9.93 5.02 14.24
C PHE A 225 -10.66 5.80 15.34
N GLY A 226 -11.94 6.11 15.15
CA GLY A 226 -12.74 6.77 16.19
C GLY A 226 -12.95 5.89 17.42
N LEU A 227 -13.12 4.58 17.23
CA LEU A 227 -13.18 3.62 18.34
C LEU A 227 -11.86 3.59 19.12
N LEU A 228 -10.71 3.56 18.42
CA LEU A 228 -9.40 3.60 19.06
C LEU A 228 -9.20 4.88 19.89
N ILE A 229 -9.59 6.04 19.36
CA ILE A 229 -9.55 7.30 20.12
C ILE A 229 -10.43 7.21 21.37
N CYS A 230 -11.63 6.66 21.26
CA CYS A 230 -12.56 6.51 22.38
C CYS A 230 -11.97 5.59 23.47
N VAL A 231 -11.37 4.46 23.08
CA VAL A 231 -10.82 3.47 24.01
C VAL A 231 -9.52 3.96 24.67
N PHE A 232 -8.57 4.48 23.88
CA PHE A 232 -7.22 4.81 24.37
C PHE A 232 -7.10 6.24 24.90
N CYS A 233 -7.71 7.23 24.25
CA CYS A 233 -7.64 8.63 24.68
C CYS A 233 -8.78 9.01 25.66
N ARG A 234 -9.84 8.18 25.73
CA ARG A 234 -11.04 8.39 26.57
C ARG A 234 -11.73 9.72 26.29
N VAL A 235 -11.77 10.11 25.02
CA VAL A 235 -12.47 11.32 24.53
C VAL A 235 -13.41 10.95 23.39
N SER A 236 -14.41 11.81 23.13
CA SER A 236 -15.31 11.63 21.98
C SER A 236 -14.53 11.75 20.67
N PRO A 237 -14.74 10.88 19.67
CA PRO A 237 -14.03 10.96 18.38
C PRO A 237 -14.60 12.03 17.43
N ILE A 238 -15.73 12.66 17.76
CA ILE A 238 -16.41 13.62 16.88
C ILE A 238 -15.54 14.87 16.58
N PRO A 239 -14.88 15.51 17.57
CA PRO A 239 -13.98 16.62 17.30
C PRO A 239 -12.83 16.24 16.38
N PHE A 240 -12.27 15.03 16.53
CA PHE A 240 -11.25 14.51 15.63
C PHE A 240 -11.74 14.52 14.18
N TYR A 241 -12.86 13.85 13.88
CA TYR A 241 -13.37 13.80 12.50
C TYR A 241 -13.66 15.17 11.90
N LYS A 242 -14.23 16.10 12.69
CA LYS A 242 -14.52 17.46 12.23
C LYS A 242 -13.26 18.24 11.90
N LYS A 243 -12.27 18.21 12.79
CA LYS A 243 -11.02 18.98 12.66
C LYS A 243 -10.09 18.37 11.62
N SER A 244 -10.09 17.05 11.49
CA SER A 244 -9.30 16.30 10.51
C SER A 244 -9.75 16.49 9.06
N PHE A 245 -10.97 16.96 8.84
CA PHE A 245 -11.55 17.14 7.51
C PHE A 245 -10.67 18.00 6.58
N GLU A 246 -9.99 19.01 7.13
CA GLU A 246 -9.13 19.93 6.38
C GLU A 246 -7.97 19.19 5.67
N TYR A 247 -7.16 18.44 6.42
CA TYR A 247 -6.07 17.69 5.81
C TYR A 247 -6.57 16.45 5.04
N GLN A 248 -7.74 15.90 5.42
CA GLN A 248 -8.35 14.76 4.71
C GLN A 248 -8.77 15.12 3.29
N ILE A 249 -9.36 16.30 3.05
CA ILE A 249 -9.67 16.79 1.69
C ILE A 249 -8.40 17.04 0.90
N LEU A 250 -7.38 17.62 1.53
CA LEU A 250 -6.10 17.84 0.88
C LEU A 250 -5.47 16.50 0.46
N ALA A 251 -5.54 15.49 1.33
CA ALA A 251 -5.00 14.16 1.06
C ALA A 251 -5.80 13.43 -0.02
N PHE A 252 -7.12 13.56 0.01
CA PHE A 252 -8.00 13.05 -1.03
C PHE A 252 -7.64 13.64 -2.40
N SER A 253 -7.49 14.97 -2.48
CA SER A 253 -7.23 15.67 -3.74
C SER A 253 -5.82 15.45 -4.30
N THR A 254 -4.81 15.41 -3.43
CA THR A 254 -3.39 15.26 -3.82
C THR A 254 -2.97 13.80 -3.98
N SER A 255 -3.60 12.90 -3.22
CA SER A 255 -3.23 11.48 -3.12
C SER A 255 -1.76 11.25 -2.77
N SER A 256 -1.24 12.10 -1.89
CA SER A 256 0.09 11.96 -1.33
C SER A 256 0.12 12.36 0.14
N SER A 257 0.35 11.40 1.02
CA SER A 257 0.54 11.65 2.46
C SER A 257 1.70 12.61 2.73
N LYS A 258 2.76 12.55 1.91
CA LYS A 258 3.92 13.45 2.01
C LYS A 258 3.58 14.88 1.62
N ALA A 259 2.74 15.08 0.59
CA ALA A 259 2.29 16.41 0.19
C ALA A 259 1.39 17.07 1.24
N THR A 260 0.70 16.27 2.05
CA THR A 260 -0.23 16.75 3.09
C THR A 260 0.37 16.82 4.48
N LEU A 261 1.62 16.37 4.66
CA LEU A 261 2.24 16.23 5.96
C LEU A 261 2.29 17.56 6.73
N ALA A 262 2.71 18.66 6.08
CA ALA A 262 2.80 19.97 6.72
C ALA A 262 1.44 20.45 7.25
N THR A 263 0.39 20.37 6.44
CA THR A 263 -0.98 20.71 6.86
C THR A 263 -1.49 19.78 7.96
N THR A 264 -1.15 18.50 7.88
CA THR A 264 -1.54 17.50 8.90
C THR A 264 -0.88 17.84 10.24
N MET A 265 0.42 18.16 10.25
CA MET A 265 1.14 18.58 11.45
C MET A 265 0.55 19.85 12.07
N GLN A 266 0.24 20.85 11.24
CA GLN A 266 -0.39 22.09 11.70
C GLN A 266 -1.74 21.83 12.37
N VAL A 267 -2.65 21.10 11.70
CA VAL A 267 -3.98 20.78 12.25
C VAL A 267 -3.88 19.94 13.52
N CYS A 268 -2.96 18.96 13.55
CA CYS A 268 -2.72 18.14 14.73
C CYS A 268 -2.30 18.97 15.95
N ARG A 269 -1.39 19.93 15.74
CA ARG A 269 -0.89 20.80 16.80
C ARG A 269 -1.92 21.84 17.23
N GLU A 270 -2.47 22.58 16.29
CA GLU A 270 -3.29 23.78 16.57
C GLU A 270 -4.74 23.45 16.90
N LYS A 271 -5.28 22.35 16.36
CA LYS A 271 -6.72 22.02 16.50
C LYS A 271 -6.96 20.75 17.32
N LEU A 272 -6.10 19.74 17.19
CA LEU A 272 -6.25 18.47 17.90
C LEU A 272 -5.51 18.42 19.24
N GLY A 273 -4.76 19.46 19.61
CA GLY A 273 -4.06 19.55 20.89
C GLY A 273 -2.87 18.60 21.03
N ILE A 274 -2.36 18.06 19.93
CA ILE A 274 -1.24 17.11 19.93
C ILE A 274 0.07 17.88 20.08
N SER A 275 0.96 17.41 20.96
CA SER A 275 2.23 18.09 21.22
C SER A 275 3.13 18.25 19.98
N GLU A 276 4.00 19.27 20.00
CA GLU A 276 5.01 19.50 18.96
C GLU A 276 5.98 18.33 18.83
N SER A 277 6.31 17.68 19.96
CA SER A 277 7.21 16.53 19.98
C SER A 277 6.60 15.34 19.21
N SER A 278 5.34 14.99 19.51
CA SER A 278 4.65 13.90 18.85
C SER A 278 4.37 14.20 17.37
N THR A 279 3.93 15.41 17.04
CA THR A 279 3.67 15.80 15.65
C THR A 279 4.94 15.86 14.79
N SER A 280 6.06 16.33 15.33
CA SER A 280 7.32 16.44 14.57
C SER A 280 8.05 15.11 14.42
N PHE A 281 7.73 14.12 15.26
CA PHE A 281 8.41 12.84 15.25
C PHE A 281 7.56 11.69 14.72
N VAL A 282 6.32 11.54 15.17
CA VAL A 282 5.46 10.40 14.85
C VAL A 282 4.80 10.53 13.48
N LEU A 283 4.30 11.73 13.11
CA LEU A 283 3.63 11.93 11.81
C LEU A 283 4.56 11.69 10.60
N PRO A 284 5.82 12.18 10.58
CA PRO A 284 6.73 11.89 9.46
C PRO A 284 7.05 10.40 9.30
N ILE A 285 7.14 9.67 10.42
CA ILE A 285 7.30 8.21 10.43
C ILE A 285 6.03 7.54 9.87
N GLY A 286 4.86 7.96 10.35
CA GLY A 286 3.56 7.48 9.88
C GLY A 286 3.39 7.63 8.37
N ALA A 287 3.69 8.81 7.81
CA ALA A 287 3.60 9.08 6.38
C ALA A 287 4.47 8.16 5.49
N SER A 288 5.39 7.41 6.09
CA SER A 288 6.25 6.43 5.40
C SER A 288 5.91 4.98 5.75
N ILE A 289 5.51 4.68 6.98
CA ILE A 289 5.31 3.30 7.46
C ILE A 289 3.83 2.92 7.53
N ASN A 290 2.99 3.85 7.97
CA ASN A 290 1.59 3.60 8.23
C ASN A 290 0.75 3.78 6.97
N MET A 291 0.26 2.66 6.47
CA MET A 291 -0.43 2.62 5.20
C MET A 291 -1.64 1.68 5.26
N ASP A 292 -2.45 1.82 6.31
CA ASP A 292 -3.67 1.02 6.55
C ASP A 292 -4.58 0.90 5.33
N GLY A 293 -4.93 2.03 4.71
CA GLY A 293 -5.77 2.04 3.52
C GLY A 293 -5.10 1.30 2.36
N PHE A 294 -3.80 1.50 2.20
CA PHE A 294 -3.06 0.78 1.18
C PHE A 294 -3.07 -0.73 1.40
N ALA A 295 -2.88 -1.19 2.64
CA ALA A 295 -2.89 -2.61 2.99
C ALA A 295 -4.29 -3.26 2.84
N ILE A 296 -5.36 -2.53 3.19
CA ILE A 296 -6.75 -2.91 2.86
C ILE A 296 -6.89 -3.11 1.35
N ASN A 297 -6.40 -2.15 0.57
CA ASN A 297 -6.53 -2.22 -0.89
C ASN A 297 -5.75 -3.40 -1.47
N LEU A 298 -4.51 -3.63 -1.04
CA LEU A 298 -3.70 -4.75 -1.50
C LEU A 298 -4.38 -6.09 -1.23
N SER A 299 -4.75 -6.35 0.03
CA SER A 299 -5.39 -7.61 0.43
C SER A 299 -6.73 -7.86 -0.25
N LEU A 300 -7.63 -6.86 -0.25
CA LEU A 300 -8.95 -6.97 -0.86
C LEU A 300 -8.83 -7.23 -2.36
N THR A 301 -7.90 -6.52 -3.01
CA THR A 301 -7.64 -6.69 -4.45
C THR A 301 -7.06 -8.06 -4.78
N THR A 302 -6.18 -8.60 -3.95
CA THR A 302 -5.65 -9.95 -4.16
C THR A 302 -6.75 -11.00 -4.10
N ILE A 303 -7.67 -10.89 -3.14
CA ILE A 303 -8.84 -11.79 -3.07
C ILE A 303 -9.76 -11.59 -4.28
N PHE A 304 -9.96 -10.35 -4.72
CA PHE A 304 -10.71 -10.06 -5.94
C PHE A 304 -10.14 -10.78 -7.17
N PHE A 305 -8.81 -10.76 -7.36
CA PHE A 305 -8.19 -11.50 -8.48
C PHE A 305 -8.31 -13.00 -8.34
N ALA A 306 -8.08 -13.55 -7.15
CA ALA A 306 -8.27 -14.98 -6.93
C ALA A 306 -9.70 -15.42 -7.29
N GLN A 307 -10.71 -14.62 -6.91
CA GLN A 307 -12.11 -14.86 -7.26
C GLN A 307 -12.38 -14.76 -8.77
N MET A 308 -11.90 -13.71 -9.44
CA MET A 308 -12.07 -13.52 -10.89
C MET A 308 -11.41 -14.63 -11.73
N MET A 309 -10.33 -15.20 -11.23
CA MET A 309 -9.58 -16.25 -11.92
C MET A 309 -10.09 -17.65 -11.58
N GLY A 310 -11.05 -17.77 -10.66
CA GLY A 310 -11.49 -19.06 -10.13
C GLY A 310 -10.39 -19.82 -9.37
N VAL A 311 -9.32 -19.13 -8.95
CA VAL A 311 -8.22 -19.74 -8.19
C VAL A 311 -8.66 -19.89 -6.74
N THR A 312 -8.71 -21.14 -6.28
CA THR A 312 -8.95 -21.42 -4.86
C THR A 312 -7.66 -21.16 -4.09
N LEU A 313 -7.72 -20.24 -3.12
CA LEU A 313 -6.61 -19.98 -2.20
C LEU A 313 -6.61 -21.02 -1.09
N ALA A 314 -5.43 -21.53 -0.75
CA ALA A 314 -5.24 -22.40 0.39
C ALA A 314 -5.28 -21.57 1.69
N PRO A 315 -5.55 -22.19 2.86
CA PRO A 315 -5.56 -21.47 4.14
C PRO A 315 -4.30 -20.65 4.44
N HIS A 316 -3.13 -21.13 3.99
CA HIS A 316 -1.87 -20.44 4.19
C HIS A 316 -1.68 -19.20 3.30
N ASP A 317 -2.28 -19.19 2.11
CA ASP A 317 -2.20 -18.04 1.19
C ASP A 317 -2.77 -16.78 1.86
N TYR A 318 -3.81 -16.92 2.69
CA TYR A 318 -4.37 -15.79 3.45
C TYR A 318 -3.37 -15.20 4.44
N LEU A 319 -2.59 -16.03 5.14
CA LEU A 319 -1.53 -15.56 6.04
C LEU A 319 -0.43 -14.85 5.26
N VAL A 320 -0.02 -15.42 4.12
CA VAL A 320 0.96 -14.79 3.22
C VAL A 320 0.45 -13.44 2.76
N ILE A 321 -0.79 -13.33 2.28
CA ILE A 321 -1.41 -12.06 1.87
C ILE A 321 -1.41 -11.04 3.00
N ILE A 322 -1.73 -11.47 4.23
CA ILE A 322 -1.75 -10.56 5.38
C ILE A 322 -0.34 -9.98 5.63
N LEU A 323 0.66 -10.84 5.67
CA LEU A 323 2.05 -10.45 5.92
C LEU A 323 2.60 -9.59 4.77
N THR A 324 2.42 -10.01 3.51
CA THR A 324 2.96 -9.31 2.35
C THR A 324 2.23 -8.00 2.08
N SER A 325 0.93 -7.90 2.37
CA SER A 325 0.22 -6.62 2.25
C SER A 325 0.62 -5.64 3.36
N THR A 326 0.82 -6.11 4.59
CA THR A 326 1.25 -5.27 5.73
C THR A 326 2.69 -4.77 5.53
N LEU A 327 3.60 -5.65 5.09
CA LEU A 327 4.99 -5.27 4.85
C LEU A 327 5.14 -4.48 3.55
N GLY A 328 4.39 -4.87 2.52
CA GLY A 328 4.34 -4.22 1.23
C GLY A 328 3.78 -2.80 1.29
N SER A 329 2.92 -2.51 2.27
CA SER A 329 2.41 -1.16 2.47
C SER A 329 3.49 -0.20 2.92
N ILE A 330 4.50 -0.63 3.67
CA ILE A 330 5.63 0.23 4.07
C ILE A 330 6.44 0.69 2.85
N GLY A 331 6.63 -0.19 1.85
CA GLY A 331 7.38 0.17 0.65
C GLY A 331 6.65 1.13 -0.30
N GLY A 332 5.34 1.33 -0.13
CA GLY A 332 4.51 2.23 -0.96
C GLY A 332 4.58 3.71 -0.56
N ALA A 333 5.44 4.06 0.41
CA ALA A 333 5.53 5.32 1.14
C ALA A 333 5.27 6.62 0.34
N GLY A 334 4.02 7.10 0.39
CA GLY A 334 3.59 8.48 0.13
C GLY A 334 3.57 8.92 -1.34
N ILE A 335 3.63 7.98 -2.29
CA ILE A 335 3.69 8.28 -3.73
C ILE A 335 2.40 7.83 -4.43
N PRO A 336 1.80 8.69 -5.29
CA PRO A 336 0.64 8.31 -6.09
C PRO A 336 0.88 7.06 -6.94
N GLY A 337 -0.13 6.19 -7.06
CA GLY A 337 -0.02 5.00 -7.91
C GLY A 337 0.89 3.89 -7.37
N ALA A 338 1.27 3.95 -6.08
CA ALA A 338 2.08 2.90 -5.43
C ALA A 338 1.44 1.51 -5.53
N SER A 339 0.10 1.42 -5.64
CA SER A 339 -0.61 0.14 -5.62
C SER A 339 -0.31 -0.68 -6.88
N LEU A 340 -0.10 -0.01 -8.01
CA LEU A 340 0.27 -0.65 -9.27
C LEU A 340 1.64 -1.32 -9.19
N ILE A 341 2.44 -0.93 -8.19
CA ILE A 341 3.79 -1.45 -7.96
C ILE A 341 3.77 -2.56 -6.92
N MET A 342 3.05 -2.35 -5.81
CA MET A 342 3.04 -3.29 -4.69
C MET A 342 2.05 -4.43 -4.83
N LEU A 343 0.96 -4.25 -5.57
CA LEU A 343 0.02 -5.31 -5.83
C LEU A 343 0.61 -6.50 -6.60
N PRO A 344 1.41 -6.31 -7.68
CA PRO A 344 2.10 -7.43 -8.31
C PRO A 344 2.92 -8.27 -7.32
N MET A 345 3.53 -7.64 -6.31
CA MET A 345 4.28 -8.32 -5.27
C MET A 345 3.39 -9.22 -4.41
N VAL A 346 2.25 -8.71 -3.93
CA VAL A 346 1.31 -9.51 -3.14
C VAL A 346 0.73 -10.65 -3.99
N LEU A 347 0.37 -10.40 -5.25
CA LEU A 347 -0.11 -11.43 -6.17
C LEU A 347 0.93 -12.53 -6.39
N SER A 348 2.17 -12.15 -6.68
CA SER A 348 3.27 -13.10 -6.90
C SER A 348 3.52 -13.97 -5.67
N SER A 349 3.39 -13.42 -4.45
CA SER A 349 3.62 -14.16 -3.21
C SER A 349 2.65 -15.33 -2.98
N VAL A 350 1.47 -15.29 -3.62
CA VAL A 350 0.48 -16.36 -3.62
C VAL A 350 0.31 -16.99 -5.01
N HIS A 351 1.31 -16.84 -5.87
CA HIS A 351 1.38 -17.43 -7.20
C HIS A 351 0.22 -17.02 -8.13
N LEU A 352 -0.33 -15.82 -7.93
CA LEU A 352 -1.33 -15.24 -8.81
C LEU A 352 -0.67 -14.44 -9.95
N PRO A 353 -1.15 -14.59 -11.19
CA PRO A 353 -0.74 -13.78 -12.33
C PRO A 353 -0.89 -12.27 -12.06
N ILE A 354 0.18 -11.53 -12.30
CA ILE A 354 0.26 -10.09 -12.05
C ILE A 354 -0.41 -9.26 -13.16
N GLU A 355 -0.77 -9.90 -14.27
CA GLU A 355 -1.51 -9.34 -15.39
C GLU A 355 -2.84 -8.75 -14.91
N GLY A 356 -3.39 -9.20 -13.78
CA GLY A 356 -4.55 -8.59 -13.15
C GLY A 356 -4.37 -7.12 -12.78
N VAL A 357 -3.17 -6.69 -12.37
CA VAL A 357 -2.86 -5.31 -11.91
C VAL A 357 -3.24 -4.26 -12.96
N ALA A 358 -3.09 -4.65 -14.21
CA ALA A 358 -3.45 -3.91 -15.41
C ALA A 358 -4.90 -3.43 -15.43
N ILE A 359 -5.82 -4.27 -14.93
CA ILE A 359 -7.26 -4.01 -14.86
C ILE A 359 -7.54 -2.88 -13.86
N ILE A 360 -6.75 -2.80 -12.78
CA ILE A 360 -6.95 -1.83 -11.70
C ILE A 360 -6.33 -0.50 -12.01
N ALA A 361 -5.31 -0.43 -12.88
CA ALA A 361 -4.61 0.80 -13.25
C ALA A 361 -5.54 1.98 -13.54
N GLY A 362 -6.68 1.74 -14.16
CA GLY A 362 -7.58 2.83 -14.49
C GLY A 362 -8.64 3.19 -13.44
N ILE A 363 -8.93 2.33 -12.46
CA ILE A 363 -9.71 2.72 -11.25
C ILE A 363 -8.81 3.11 -10.08
N ASP A 364 -7.50 2.81 -10.17
CA ASP A 364 -6.53 2.98 -9.10
C ASP A 364 -6.52 4.40 -8.58
N ARG A 365 -6.69 5.40 -9.45
CA ARG A 365 -6.71 6.80 -9.04
C ARG A 365 -7.82 7.09 -8.03
N ILE A 366 -9.02 6.53 -8.22
CA ILE A 366 -10.16 6.71 -7.30
C ILE A 366 -9.82 6.06 -5.95
N LEU A 367 -9.32 4.82 -6.02
CA LEU A 367 -8.89 4.09 -4.84
C LEU A 367 -7.75 4.82 -4.11
N ASP A 368 -6.85 5.48 -4.84
CA ASP A 368 -5.70 6.22 -4.31
C ASP A 368 -6.11 7.40 -3.45
N MET A 369 -7.14 8.14 -3.86
CA MET A 369 -7.69 9.24 -3.06
C MET A 369 -8.17 8.72 -1.71
N LEU A 370 -8.95 7.64 -1.73
CA LEU A 370 -9.52 7.04 -0.52
C LEU A 370 -8.43 6.47 0.39
N ARG A 371 -7.49 5.71 -0.18
CA ARG A 371 -6.35 5.12 0.53
C ARG A 371 -5.53 6.19 1.25
N THR A 372 -5.20 7.27 0.54
CA THR A 372 -4.38 8.35 1.11
C THR A 372 -5.11 9.03 2.27
N THR A 373 -6.40 9.28 2.13
CA THR A 373 -7.23 9.85 3.20
C THR A 373 -7.26 8.94 4.44
N ILE A 374 -7.40 7.63 4.27
CA ILE A 374 -7.36 6.69 5.40
C ILE A 374 -5.97 6.64 6.04
N ASN A 375 -4.90 6.60 5.26
CA ASN A 375 -3.53 6.57 5.78
C ASN A 375 -3.23 7.79 6.67
N ILE A 376 -3.47 9.01 6.16
CA ILE A 376 -3.19 10.24 6.93
C ILE A 376 -4.11 10.39 8.15
N THR A 377 -5.32 9.81 8.10
CA THR A 377 -6.23 9.74 9.25
C THR A 377 -5.68 8.79 10.31
N GLY A 378 -5.15 7.64 9.91
CA GLY A 378 -4.45 6.72 10.79
C GLY A 378 -3.21 7.35 11.42
N ASP A 379 -2.43 8.11 10.64
CA ASP A 379 -1.24 8.83 11.12
C ASP A 379 -1.59 9.76 12.29
N ALA A 380 -2.59 10.60 12.11
CA ALA A 380 -3.07 11.51 13.14
C ALA A 380 -3.67 10.77 14.34
N THR A 381 -4.43 9.70 14.09
CA THR A 381 -5.06 8.88 15.15
C THR A 381 -4.01 8.27 16.07
N ILE A 382 -3.01 7.61 15.49
CA ILE A 382 -1.96 6.93 16.25
C ILE A 382 -1.06 7.95 16.93
N THR A 383 -0.74 9.05 16.25
CA THR A 383 0.00 10.17 16.88
C THR A 383 -0.71 10.66 18.13
N MET A 384 -2.04 10.86 18.07
CA MET A 384 -2.84 11.29 19.22
C MET A 384 -2.84 10.25 20.35
N ILE A 385 -2.94 8.96 20.03
CA ILE A 385 -2.91 7.86 21.02
C ILE A 385 -1.55 7.80 21.72
N ILE A 386 -0.46 7.93 20.96
CA ILE A 386 0.89 7.97 21.51
C ILE A 386 1.08 9.18 22.40
N ASP A 387 0.67 10.38 21.95
CA ASP A 387 0.77 11.62 22.72
C ASP A 387 -0.03 11.56 24.02
N ASN A 388 -1.24 10.97 24.00
CA ASN A 388 -2.01 10.72 25.21
C ASN A 388 -1.33 9.68 26.13
N SER A 389 -0.60 8.70 25.58
CA SER A 389 0.16 7.73 26.38
C SER A 389 1.43 8.33 27.02
N GLU A 390 1.83 9.53 26.60
CA GLU A 390 2.91 10.32 27.17
C GLU A 390 2.39 11.46 28.07
N ASP A 391 1.07 11.50 28.32
CA ASP A 391 0.39 12.53 29.12
C ASP A 391 0.61 13.98 28.61
N THR A 392 0.90 14.15 27.31
CA THR A 392 1.17 15.47 26.68
C THR A 392 0.03 16.01 25.82
N LEU A 393 -1.04 15.24 25.63
CA LEU A 393 -2.20 15.63 24.84
C LEU A 393 -3.03 16.71 25.55
N ASP A 394 -3.19 17.87 24.90
CA ASP A 394 -4.08 18.94 25.37
C ASP A 394 -5.55 18.63 25.02
N LYS A 395 -6.28 18.14 26.03
CA LYS A 395 -7.70 17.79 25.88
C LYS A 395 -8.62 19.01 25.82
N GLU A 396 -8.20 20.17 26.32
CA GLU A 396 -9.02 21.39 26.25
C GLU A 396 -9.06 21.89 24.82
N VAL A 397 -7.90 21.99 24.16
CA VAL A 397 -7.81 22.32 22.72
C VAL A 397 -8.53 21.27 21.87
N TYR A 398 -8.45 19.99 22.24
CA TYR A 398 -9.16 18.93 21.51
C TYR A 398 -10.69 19.08 21.59
N LEU A 399 -11.24 19.45 22.75
CA LEU A 399 -12.68 19.52 22.99
C LEU A 399 -13.33 20.86 22.61
N SER A 400 -12.55 21.94 22.50
CA SER A 400 -13.01 23.23 21.96
C SER A 400 -13.35 23.12 20.47
#